data_AF-A0AAW9RJ17-F1
#
_entry.id   AF-A0AAW9RJ17-F1
#
_cell.length_a   1.000
_cell.length_b   1.000
_cell.length_c   1.000
_cell.angle_alpha   90.00
_cell.angle_beta   90.00
_cell.angle_gamma   90.00
#
_symmetry.space_group_name_H-M   'P 1'
#
loop_
_entity.id
_entity.type
_entity.pdbx_description
1 polymer ?
#
loop_
_entity_poly.entity_id
_entity_poly.type
_entity_poly.pdbx_seq_one_letter_code
_entity_poly.pdbx_strand_id
1 'polypeptide(L)' 'MMALPFFTAFLALLTTWRGWRGATMALWALTIVVLLVLVKLHFTDALDIDL' A
#
# COMPACT_ATOMS: atom_id res chain seq x y z
N MET A 1 4.81 -9.39 0.11
CA MET A 1 4.95 -9.18 -1.35
C MET A 1 4.77 -7.70 -1.63
N MET A 2 5.75 -7.02 -2.22
CA MET A 2 5.66 -5.55 -2.47
C MET A 2 4.52 -5.13 -3.41
N ALA A 3 3.73 -6.06 -3.95
CA ALA A 3 2.58 -5.79 -4.82
C ALA A 3 1.35 -5.18 -4.10
N LEU A 4 1.22 -5.39 -2.78
CA LEU A 4 0.02 -4.98 -2.00
C LEU A 4 -0.35 -3.49 -2.11
N PRO A 5 0.60 -2.53 -2.01
CA PRO A 5 0.31 -1.11 -2.20
C PRO A 5 -0.23 -0.78 -3.59
N PHE A 6 0.19 -1.53 -4.62
CA PHE A 6 -0.28 -1.32 -5.98
C PHE A 6 -1.73 -1.76 -6.15
N PHE A 7 -2.15 -2.84 -5.48
CA PHE A 7 -3.55 -3.27 -5.49
C PHE A 7 -4.48 -2.26 -4.79
N THR A 8 -4.06 -1.72 -3.65
CA THR A 8 -4.86 -0.71 -2.93
C THR A 8 -4.94 0.61 -3.70
N ALA A 9 -3.85 1.02 -4.36
CA ALA A 9 -3.85 2.17 -5.25
C ALA A 9 -4.75 1.95 -6.49
N PHE A 10 -4.73 0.75 -7.07
CA PHE A 10 -5.60 0.39 -8.19
C PHE A 10 -7.09 0.44 -7.81
N LEU A 11 -7.46 -0.08 -6.63
CA LEU A 11 -8.82 0.06 -6.11
C LEU A 11 -9.19 1.54 -5.87
N ALA A 12 -8.25 2.36 -5.40
CA ALA A 12 -8.47 3.80 -5.25
C ALA A 12 -8.80 4.47 -6.60
N LEU A 13 -8.11 4.08 -7.68
CA LEU A 13 -8.39 4.55 -9.04
C LEU A 13 -9.77 4.09 -9.54
N LEU A 14 -10.15 2.83 -9.31
CA LEU A 14 -11.49 2.32 -9.67
C LEU A 14 -12.61 3.07 -8.94
N THR A 15 -12.45 3.32 -7.65
CA THR A 15 -13.44 4.10 -6.86
C THR A 15 -13.47 5.56 -7.27
N THR A 16 -12.34 6.13 -7.70
CA THR A 16 -12.26 7.50 -8.25
C THR A 16 -13.09 7.61 -9.53
N TRP A 17 -12.93 6.65 -10.45
CA TRP A 17 -13.71 6.62 -11.69
C TRP A 17 -15.21 6.52 -11.40
N ARG A 18 -15.59 5.74 -10.37
CA ARG A 18 -16.99 5.62 -9.95
C ARG A 18 -17.53 6.83 -9.17
N GLY A 19 -16.70 7.84 -8.89
CA GLY A 19 -17.06 9.05 -8.15
C GLY A 19 -17.22 8.86 -6.64
N TRP A 20 -16.77 7.73 -6.09
CA TRP A 20 -16.94 7.36 -4.69
C TRP A 20 -15.86 8.00 -3.80
N ARG A 21 -15.95 9.32 -3.65
CA ARG A 21 -14.94 10.16 -2.96
C ARG A 21 -14.52 9.61 -1.59
N GLY A 22 -15.48 9.16 -0.78
CA GLY A 22 -15.19 8.60 0.56
C GLY A 22 -14.35 7.32 0.49
N ALA A 23 -14.73 6.38 -0.38
CA ALA A 23 -13.99 5.13 -0.57
C ALA A 23 -12.60 5.39 -1.17
N THR A 24 -12.48 6.32 -2.12
CA THR A 24 -11.21 6.75 -2.71
C THR A 24 -10.24 7.27 -1.65
N MET A 25 -10.70 8.18 -0.78
CA MET A 25 -9.85 8.73 0.29
C MET A 25 -9.41 7.64 1.28
N ALA A 26 -10.32 6.74 1.67
CA ALA A 26 -10.00 5.62 2.54
C ALA A 26 -8.96 4.67 1.92
N LEU A 27 -9.06 4.37 0.62
CA LEU A 27 -8.12 3.50 -0.07
C LEU A 27 -6.75 4.15 -0.28
N TRP A 28 -6.68 5.45 -0.50
CA TRP A 28 -5.41 6.18 -0.52
C TRP A 28 -4.73 6.17 0.85
N ALA A 29 -5.47 6.45 1.92
CA ALA A 29 -4.96 6.36 3.29
C ALA A 29 -4.47 4.93 3.61
N LEU A 30 -5.25 3.91 3.23
CA LEU A 30 -4.88 2.50 3.38
C LEU A 30 -3.57 2.18 2.64
N THR A 31 -3.42 2.69 1.40
CA THR A 31 -2.21 2.49 0.59
C THR A 31 -0.97 3.01 1.29
N ILE A 32 -1.04 4.21 1.89
CA ILE A 32 0.06 4.81 2.64
C ILE A 32 0.38 3.95 3.88
N VAL A 33 -0.63 3.54 4.64
CA VAL A 33 -0.44 2.70 5.85
C VAL A 33 0.23 1.37 5.49
N VAL A 34 -0.23 0.70 4.42
CA VAL A 34 0.36 -0.56 3.95
C VAL A 34 1.81 -0.36 3.53
N LEU A 35 2.11 0.73 2.82
CA LEU A 35 3.49 1.10 2.46
C LEU A 35 4.37 1.25 3.70
N LEU A 36 3.93 2.01 4.70
CA LEU A 36 4.69 2.22 5.94
C LEU A 36 4.93 0.92 6.69
N VAL A 37 3.90 0.05 6.78
CA VAL A 37 4.02 -1.26 7.42
C VAL A 37 5.01 -2.15 6.68
N LEU A 38 4.92 -2.22 5.35
CA LEU A 38 5.82 -3.03 4.54
C LEU A 38 7.25 -2.53 4.59
N VAL A 39 7.45 -1.20 4.57
CA VAL A 39 8.77 -0.59 4.73
C VAL A 39 9.34 -0.91 6.11
N LYS A 40 8.55 -0.77 7.18
CA LYS A 40 8.97 -1.16 8.53
C LYS A 40 9.39 -2.63 8.57
N LEU A 41 8.57 -3.52 8.01
CA LEU A 41 8.86 -4.95 7.97
C LEU A 41 10.14 -5.24 7.18
N HIS A 42 10.32 -4.59 6.02
CA HIS A 42 11.53 -4.72 5.21
C HIS A 42 12.80 -4.26 5.93
N PHE A 43 12.72 -3.21 6.76
CA PHE A 43 13.85 -2.75 7.56
C PHE A 43 14.10 -3.58 8.82
N THR A 44 13.09 -4.24 9.37
CA THR A 44 13.24 -5.14 10.53
C THR A 44 13.57 -6.57 10.15
N ASP A 45 13.40 -6.92 8.88
CA ASP A 45 13.88 -8.20 8.36
C ASP A 45 15.39 -8.26 8.56
N ALA A 46 15.88 -9.38 9.10
CA ALA A 46 17.30 -9.58 9.26
C ALA A 46 17.93 -9.42 7.87
N LEU A 47 18.88 -8.50 7.76
CA LEU A 47 19.59 -8.25 6.51
C LEU A 47 20.40 -9.51 6.23
N ASP A 48 19.84 -10.42 5.43
CA ASP A 48 20.46 -11.68 5.00
C ASP A 48 21.53 -11.35 3.94
N ILE A 49 22.57 -10.65 4.39
CA ILE A 49 23.82 -10.51 3.64
C ILE A 49 24.65 -11.72 4.05
N ASP A 50 24.54 -12.79 3.27
CA ASP A 50 25.56 -13.82 3.22
C ASP A 50 26.83 -13.15 2.65
N LEU A 51 27.88 -13.07 3.47
CA LEU A 51 29.10 -12.28 3.22
C LEU A 51 30.28 -13.20 2.88
#